data_AF-A0A813YCL3-F1
#
_entry.id   AF-A0A813YCL3-F1
#
_cell.length_a   1.000
_cell.length_b   1.000
_cell.length_c   1.000
_cell.angle_alpha   90.00
_cell.angle_beta   90.00
_cell.angle_gamma   90.00
#
_symmetry.space_group_name_H-M   'P 1'
#
loop_
_entity.id
_entity.type
_entity.pdbx_description
1 polymer ?
#
loop_
_entity_poly.entity_id
_entity_poly.type
_entity_poly.pdbx_seq_one_letter_code
_entity_poly.pdbx_strand_id
1 'polypeptide(L)'
;MDYLNDFQIACVEYHTNKDQNEVVTEICLVIVTPDAEHTRCTFLGVNATQSEHGIVSDYVYFEAYIVTSLPTLAVAIRIHEIAELNQVKIVMSCSNAGITPT
;
A
#
# COMPACT_ATOMS: atom_id res chain seq x y z
N MET A 1 -9.73 -11.63 11.64
CA MET A 1 -10.07 -10.19 11.61
C MET A 1 -10.59 -9.89 10.22
N ASP A 2 -11.65 -9.11 10.11
CA ASP A 2 -12.20 -8.67 8.83
C ASP A 2 -11.75 -7.22 8.58
N TYR A 3 -10.67 -7.06 7.83
CA TYR A 3 -10.05 -5.74 7.61
C TYR A 3 -10.95 -4.77 6.83
N LEU A 4 -11.89 -5.28 6.02
CA LEU A 4 -12.83 -4.44 5.27
C LEU A 4 -13.82 -3.76 6.20
N ASN A 5 -14.29 -4.49 7.21
CA ASN A 5 -15.14 -3.94 8.27
C ASN A 5 -14.39 -2.87 9.08
N ASP A 6 -13.08 -3.03 9.31
CA ASP A 6 -12.27 -2.05 10.03
C ASP A 6 -12.18 -0.71 9.27
N PHE A 7 -12.09 -0.72 7.94
CA PHE A 7 -12.17 0.51 7.13
C PHE A 7 -13.54 1.20 7.25
N GLN A 8 -14.64 0.43 7.27
CA GLN A 8 -15.98 1.00 7.45
C GLN A 8 -16.14 1.66 8.82
N ILE A 9 -15.67 1.01 9.89
CA ILE A 9 -15.67 1.55 11.25
C ILE A 9 -14.83 2.84 11.31
N ALA A 10 -13.70 2.88 10.61
CA ALA A 10 -12.85 4.05 10.50
C ALA A 10 -13.39 5.15 9.55
N CYS A 11 -14.54 4.92 8.89
CA CYS A 11 -15.10 5.79 7.86
C CYS A 11 -14.13 6.10 6.71
N VAL A 12 -13.31 5.12 6.34
CA VAL A 12 -12.40 5.21 5.19
C VAL A 12 -13.05 4.55 3.99
N GLU A 13 -13.22 5.31 2.91
CA GLU A 13 -13.72 4.77 1.65
C GLU A 13 -12.67 3.87 0.99
N TYR A 14 -13.10 2.69 0.55
CA TYR A 14 -12.25 1.75 -0.18
C TYR A 14 -13.02 1.14 -1.35
N HIS A 15 -12.29 0.80 -2.40
CA HIS A 15 -12.82 0.07 -3.55
C HIS A 15 -12.35 -1.37 -3.50
N THR A 16 -13.26 -2.32 -3.74
CA THR A 16 -12.94 -3.74 -3.83
C THR A 16 -13.65 -4.36 -5.04
N ASN A 17 -12.93 -5.19 -5.80
CA ASN A 17 -13.53 -6.00 -6.85
C ASN A 17 -14.07 -7.29 -6.21
N LYS A 18 -15.34 -7.61 -6.48
CA LYS A 18 -16.08 -8.70 -5.81
C LYS A 18 -15.59 -10.12 -6.13
N ASP A 19 -14.68 -10.30 -7.09
CA ASP A 19 -14.14 -11.61 -7.50
C ASP A 19 -12.90 -12.01 -6.67
N GLN A 20 -13.01 -12.01 -5.35
CA GLN A 20 -11.92 -12.38 -4.42
C GLN A 20 -11.80 -13.91 -4.22
N ASN A 21 -12.04 -14.72 -5.25
CA ASN A 21 -11.88 -16.17 -5.10
C ASN A 21 -10.38 -16.52 -4.94
N GLU A 22 -10.03 -17.09 -3.79
CA GLU A 22 -8.74 -17.76 -3.46
C GLU A 22 -7.45 -16.93 -3.48
N VAL A 23 -7.49 -15.64 -3.17
CA VAL A 23 -6.26 -14.83 -3.11
C VAL A 23 -5.91 -14.46 -1.66
N VAL A 24 -4.68 -14.76 -1.25
CA VAL A 24 -4.15 -14.41 0.08
C VAL A 24 -3.69 -12.95 0.08
N THR A 25 -4.29 -12.13 0.96
CA THR A 25 -3.87 -10.74 1.22
C THR A 25 -2.52 -10.68 1.94
N GLU A 26 -1.96 -9.49 2.11
CA GLU A 26 -0.76 -9.33 2.92
C GLU A 26 -0.94 -9.81 4.36
N ILE A 27 0.13 -10.38 4.94
CA ILE A 27 0.19 -10.83 6.32
C ILE A 27 1.52 -10.34 6.91
N CYS A 28 1.47 -9.58 8.00
CA CYS A 28 2.64 -9.12 8.74
C CYS A 28 2.73 -9.81 10.10
N LEU A 29 3.78 -10.61 10.31
CA LEU A 29 4.12 -11.12 11.63
C LEU A 29 4.91 -10.03 12.38
N VAL A 30 4.34 -9.55 13.48
CA VAL A 30 4.97 -8.57 14.38
C VAL A 30 5.47 -9.29 15.63
N ILE A 31 6.77 -9.26 15.85
CA ILE A 31 7.44 -9.83 17.03
C ILE A 31 7.83 -8.67 17.93
N VAL A 32 7.28 -8.59 19.14
CA VAL A 32 7.54 -7.52 20.11
C VAL A 32 8.43 -8.03 21.23
N THR A 33 9.52 -7.33 21.52
CA THR A 33 10.44 -7.63 22.62
C THR A 33 10.11 -6.82 23.87
N PRO A 34 10.58 -7.22 25.08
CA PRO A 34 10.22 -6.55 26.34
C PRO A 34 10.61 -5.06 26.43
N ASP A 35 11.58 -4.63 25.61
CA ASP A 35 11.98 -3.23 25.44
C ASP A 35 11.06 -2.43 24.50
N ALA A 36 9.94 -3.02 24.09
CA ALA A 36 8.94 -2.46 23.18
C ALA A 36 9.42 -2.21 21.74
N GLU A 37 10.59 -2.72 21.38
CA GLU A 37 11.00 -2.83 19.98
C GLU A 37 10.15 -3.90 19.27
N HIS A 38 10.00 -3.74 17.95
CA HIS A 38 9.28 -4.71 17.13
C HIS A 38 10.02 -5.05 15.85
N THR A 39 10.01 -6.34 15.49
CA THR A 39 10.48 -6.82 14.18
C THR A 39 9.27 -7.26 13.37
N ARG A 40 9.21 -6.81 12.12
CA ARG A 40 8.16 -7.16 11.17
C ARG A 40 8.69 -8.12 10.12
N CYS A 41 8.00 -9.24 9.91
CA CYS A 41 8.24 -10.15 8.80
C CYS A 41 6.96 -10.23 7.97
N THR A 42 6.99 -9.64 6.78
CA THR A 42 5.78 -9.46 5.96
C THR A 42 5.79 -10.41 4.77
N PHE A 43 4.73 -11.21 4.65
CA PHE A 43 4.35 -11.87 3.41
C PHE A 43 3.41 -10.92 2.65
N LEU A 44 3.86 -10.44 1.49
CA LEU A 44 3.13 -9.42 0.72
C LEU A 44 1.82 -9.95 0.11
N GLY A 45 1.70 -11.25 -0.19
CA GLY A 45 0.49 -11.76 -0.85
C GLY A 45 0.19 -11.03 -2.17
N VAL A 46 -1.09 -10.88 -2.53
CA VAL A 46 -1.47 -9.98 -3.61
C VAL A 46 -1.48 -8.54 -3.12
N ASN A 47 -0.69 -7.71 -3.77
CA ASN A 47 -0.58 -6.29 -3.50
C ASN A 47 -0.88 -5.47 -4.75
N ALA A 48 -1.55 -4.33 -4.51
CA ALA A 48 -1.80 -3.22 -5.42
C ALA A 48 -1.93 -3.60 -6.90
N THR A 49 -3.15 -3.88 -7.35
CA THR A 49 -3.48 -3.86 -8.78
C THR A 49 -3.88 -2.45 -9.21
N GLN A 50 -3.48 -2.09 -10.43
CA GLN A 50 -3.76 -0.79 -11.03
C GLN A 50 -5.27 -0.51 -11.08
N SER A 51 -5.72 0.64 -10.56
CA SER A 51 -7.02 1.19 -10.96
C SER A 51 -6.85 2.03 -12.23
N GLU A 52 -7.68 1.81 -13.24
CA GLU A 52 -7.69 2.62 -14.47
C GLU A 52 -8.28 4.04 -14.26
N HIS A 53 -8.79 4.32 -13.06
CA HIS A 53 -9.40 5.60 -12.71
C HIS A 53 -8.36 6.66 -12.35
N GLY A 54 -8.64 7.93 -12.68
CA GLY A 54 -7.82 9.07 -12.30
C GLY A 54 -7.88 9.36 -10.79
N ILE A 55 -6.84 10.02 -10.28
CA ILE A 55 -6.75 10.45 -8.87
C ILE A 55 -7.51 11.78 -8.73
N VAL A 56 -8.52 11.82 -7.87
CA VAL A 56 -9.40 12.99 -7.68
C VAL A 56 -9.11 13.75 -6.36
N SER A 57 -8.01 13.42 -5.69
CA SER A 57 -7.61 14.02 -4.41
C SER A 57 -6.56 15.13 -4.59
N ASP A 58 -6.42 16.02 -3.62
CA ASP A 58 -5.35 17.05 -3.60
C ASP A 58 -3.96 16.43 -3.40
N TYR A 59 -3.91 15.28 -2.74
CA TYR A 59 -2.71 14.55 -2.40
C TYR A 59 -2.88 13.05 -2.65
N VAL A 60 -1.81 12.41 -3.10
CA VAL A 60 -1.63 10.96 -3.03
C VAL A 60 -0.52 10.64 -2.05
N TYR A 61 -0.80 9.74 -1.10
CA TYR A 61 0.15 9.25 -0.12
C TYR A 61 0.48 7.78 -0.39
N PHE A 62 1.76 7.43 -0.33
CA PHE A 62 2.20 6.04 -0.34
C PHE A 62 3.44 5.83 0.53
N GLU A 63 3.63 4.59 0.95
CA GLU A 63 4.78 4.14 1.72
C GLU A 63 5.90 3.64 0.80
N ALA A 64 7.16 3.83 1.19
CA ALA A 64 8.31 3.36 0.43
C ALA A 64 8.32 1.83 0.23
N TYR A 65 7.55 1.06 1.00
CA TYR A 65 7.37 -0.37 0.74
C TYR A 65 6.84 -0.68 -0.68
N ILE A 66 6.18 0.26 -1.35
CA ILE A 66 5.71 0.06 -2.74
C ILE A 66 6.85 -0.18 -3.73
N VAL A 67 8.10 0.19 -3.42
CA VAL A 67 9.24 0.00 -4.34
C VAL A 67 10.03 -1.30 -4.11
N THR A 68 9.56 -2.21 -3.24
CA THR A 68 10.30 -3.43 -2.88
C THR A 68 10.15 -4.58 -3.89
N SER A 69 9.54 -4.34 -5.06
CA SER A 69 9.46 -5.30 -6.15
C SER A 69 9.24 -4.59 -7.49
N LEU A 70 9.67 -5.19 -8.61
CA LEU A 70 9.46 -4.62 -9.95
C LEU A 70 7.98 -4.35 -10.28
N PRO A 71 7.01 -5.25 -10.00
CA PRO A 71 5.60 -4.99 -10.28
C PRO A 71 5.05 -3.79 -9.50
N THR A 72 5.38 -3.69 -8.21
CA THR A 72 4.87 -2.60 -7.35
C THR A 72 5.60 -1.28 -7.65
N LEU A 73 6.86 -1.32 -8.07
CA LEU A 73 7.57 -0.15 -8.59
C LEU A 73 6.90 0.41 -9.85
N ALA A 74 6.46 -0.45 -10.77
CA ALA A 74 5.72 -0.02 -11.96
C ALA A 74 4.39 0.67 -11.59
N VAL A 75 3.70 0.18 -10.55
CA VAL A 75 2.50 0.84 -10.00
C VAL A 75 2.85 2.21 -9.42
N ALA A 76 3.94 2.34 -8.67
CA ALA A 76 4.38 3.62 -8.10
C ALA A 76 4.71 4.65 -9.20
N ILE A 77 5.41 4.24 -10.26
CA ILE A 77 5.70 5.08 -11.42
C ILE A 77 4.38 5.53 -12.08
N ARG A 78 3.43 4.62 -12.25
CA ARG A 78 2.14 4.95 -12.87
C ARG A 78 1.32 5.92 -12.04
N ILE A 79 1.29 5.74 -10.72
CA ILE A 79 0.64 6.69 -9.79
C ILE A 79 1.27 8.08 -9.94
N HIS A 80 2.60 8.15 -10.03
CA HIS A 80 3.32 9.41 -10.23
C HIS A 80 2.90 10.08 -11.55
N GLU A 81 2.89 9.36 -12.66
CA GLU A 81 2.45 9.89 -13.97
C GLU A 81 1.01 10.44 -13.92
N ILE A 82 0.09 9.70 -13.29
CA ILE A 82 -1.31 10.13 -13.15
C ILE A 82 -1.39 11.38 -12.25
N ALA A 83 -0.64 11.43 -11.16
CA ALA A 83 -0.62 12.57 -10.26
C ALA A 83 -0.09 13.83 -10.96
N GLU A 84 1.00 13.72 -11.75
CA GLU A 84 1.53 14.84 -12.52
C GLU A 84 0.51 15.38 -13.54
N LEU A 85 -0.16 14.49 -14.28
CA LEU A 85 -1.19 14.88 -15.26
C LEU A 85 -2.38 15.61 -14.61
N ASN A 86 -2.72 15.26 -13.37
CA ASN A 86 -3.85 15.83 -12.64
C ASN A 86 -3.45 16.93 -11.63
N GLN A 87 -2.18 17.34 -11.63
CA GLN A 87 -1.64 18.35 -10.70
C GLN A 87 -1.84 17.98 -9.21
N VAL A 88 -1.84 16.68 -8.91
CA VAL A 88 -1.98 16.14 -7.56
C VAL A 88 -0.62 16.09 -6.88
N LYS A 89 -0.55 16.48 -5.60
CA LYS A 89 0.70 16.47 -4.84
C LYS A 89 1.01 15.06 -4.34
N ILE A 90 2.28 14.69 -4.37
CA ILE A 90 2.74 13.39 -3.86
C ILE A 90 3.36 13.56 -2.48
N VAL A 91 2.97 12.70 -1.54
CA VAL A 91 3.57 12.59 -0.22
C VAL A 91 4.03 11.16 -0.03
N MET A 92 5.25 10.98 0.48
CA MET A 92 5.80 9.65 0.71
C MET A 92 6.40 9.54 2.12
N SER A 93 6.13 8.41 2.78
CA SER A 93 6.89 7.99 3.97
C SER A 93 8.09 7.16 3.56
N CYS A 94 9.25 7.41 4.16
CA CYS A 94 10.46 6.59 3.96
C CYS A 94 10.37 5.20 4.60
N SER A 95 9.33 4.94 5.41
CA SER A 95 8.95 3.65 6.01
C SER A 95 10.02 2.94 6.87
N ASN A 96 11.12 2.47 6.27
CA ASN A 96 12.24 1.83 6.94
C ASN A 96 13.57 2.17 6.23
N ALA A 97 14.63 2.43 6.99
CA ALA A 97 15.96 2.75 6.47
C ALA A 97 16.58 1.63 5.62
N GLY A 98 16.14 0.39 5.78
CA GLY A 98 16.61 -0.76 5.00
C GLY A 98 15.95 -0.95 3.63
N ILE A 99 15.04 -0.06 3.20
CA ILE A 99 14.35 -0.20 1.92
C ILE A 99 15.30 0.19 0.78
N THR A 100 15.47 -0.73 -0.17
CA THR A 100 16.16 -0.50 -1.43
C THR A 100 15.29 -1.00 -2.58
N PRO A 101 15.21 -0.29 -3.72
CA PRO A 101 14.59 -0.83 -4.92
C PRO A 101 15.30 -2.12 -5.34
N THR A 102 14.56 -3.19 -5.55
CA THR A 102 15.05 -4.50 -6.00
C THR A 102 14.54 -4.85 -7.39
#